data_AF-A0A1K1NJ99-F1
#
_entry.id   AF-A0A1K1NJ99-F1
#
_cell.length_a   1.000
_cell.length_b   1.000
_cell.length_c   1.000
_cell.angle_alpha   90.00
_cell.angle_beta   90.00
_cell.angle_gamma   90.00
#
_symmetry.space_group_name_H-M   'P 1'
#
loop_
_entity.id
_entity.type
_entity.pdbx_description
1 polymer ?
#
loop_
_entity_poly.entity_id
_entity_poly.type
_entity_poly.pdbx_seq_one_letter_code
_entity_poly.pdbx_strand_id
1 'polypeptide(L)'
;MLPRLLVGWLGLLLIMLPVLTACQSARQGQTKLNSTGSPLGISDTNPNNPLGSSYRTYEADVDVMRTALSRHYPNMTVNAIRVNGTKVHIQLQALAGTSERELRSLEEEVVRMMATESPRYETRVTITAP
;
A
#
# COMPACT_ATOMS: atom_id res chain seq x y z
N MET A 1 -17.58 -50.51 -51.79
CA MET A 1 -16.43 -49.80 -52.39
C MET A 1 -16.36 -48.40 -51.79
N LEU A 2 -15.84 -48.29 -50.57
CA LEU A 2 -15.77 -47.03 -49.81
C LEU A 2 -14.50 -47.02 -48.94
N PRO A 3 -13.29 -46.78 -49.49
CA PRO A 3 -12.22 -46.30 -48.60
C PRO A 3 -11.16 -45.39 -49.27
N ARG A 4 -11.48 -44.64 -50.33
CA ARG A 4 -10.47 -43.79 -51.00
C ARG A 4 -10.66 -42.28 -50.88
N LEU A 5 -11.87 -41.82 -50.54
CA LEU A 5 -12.17 -40.39 -50.41
C LEU A 5 -12.02 -39.85 -48.97
N LEU A 6 -12.01 -40.73 -47.97
CA LEU A 6 -11.87 -40.34 -46.55
C LEU A 6 -10.42 -40.08 -46.11
N VAL A 7 -9.43 -40.64 -46.82
CA VAL A 7 -8.01 -40.52 -46.45
C VAL A 7 -7.42 -39.16 -46.86
N GLY A 8 -7.93 -38.55 -47.94
CA GLY A 8 -7.45 -37.25 -48.41
C GLY A 8 -7.85 -36.07 -47.52
N TRP A 9 -9.02 -36.14 -46.88
CA TRP A 9 -9.51 -35.07 -46.01
C TRP A 9 -8.93 -35.12 -44.59
N LEU A 10 -8.55 -36.30 -44.10
CA LEU A 10 -7.91 -36.43 -42.77
C LEU A 10 -6.46 -35.92 -42.76
N GLY A 11 -5.76 -35.99 -43.90
CA GLY A 11 -4.38 -35.50 -44.03
C GLY A 11 -4.27 -33.97 -44.05
N LEU A 12 -5.26 -33.28 -44.63
CA LEU A 12 -5.25 -31.82 -44.71
C LEU A 12 -5.56 -31.16 -43.35
N LEU A 13 -6.37 -31.81 -42.52
CA LEU A 13 -6.74 -31.28 -41.20
C LEU A 13 -5.61 -31.43 -40.17
N LEU A 14 -4.73 -32.43 -40.32
CA LEU A 14 -3.62 -32.70 -39.41
C LEU A 14 -2.44 -31.71 -39.55
N ILE A 15 -2.30 -31.04 -40.69
CA ILE A 15 -1.18 -30.12 -40.97
C ILE A 15 -1.46 -28.70 -40.45
N MET A 16 -2.73 -28.35 -40.14
CA MET A 16 -3.12 -27.02 -39.63
C MET A 16 -3.05 -26.88 -38.09
N LEU A 17 -2.83 -27.97 -37.34
CA LEU A 17 -2.79 -27.93 -35.87
C LEU A 17 -1.54 -27.31 -35.21
N PRO A 18 -0.33 -27.18 -35.82
CA PRO A 18 0.82 -26.65 -35.08
C PRO A 18 0.87 -25.10 -35.05
N VAL A 19 0.00 -24.40 -35.78
CA VAL A 19 0.01 -22.92 -35.84
C VAL A 19 -0.61 -22.28 -34.57
N LEU A 20 -1.46 -23.02 -33.85
CA LEU A 20 -2.07 -22.52 -32.60
C LEU A 20 -1.21 -22.75 -31.35
N THR A 21 -0.20 -23.63 -31.41
CA THR A 21 0.65 -23.94 -30.25
C THR A 21 1.90 -23.05 -30.12
N ALA A 22 2.22 -22.24 -31.13
CA ALA A 22 3.41 -21.37 -31.10
C ALA A 22 3.23 -20.06 -30.29
N CYS A 23 1.99 -19.70 -29.91
CA CYS A 23 1.71 -18.48 -29.14
C CYS A 23 1.47 -18.72 -27.65
N GLN A 24 1.90 -19.87 -27.09
CA GLN A 24 1.67 -20.19 -25.67
C GLN A 24 2.95 -20.40 -24.85
N SER A 25 4.06 -19.80 -25.26
CA SER A 25 5.28 -19.74 -24.47
C SER A 25 5.94 -18.36 -24.52
N ALA A 26 5.15 -17.36 -24.13
CA ALA A 26 5.67 -16.20 -23.42
C ALA A 26 4.99 -16.14 -22.04
N ARG A 27 5.04 -17.25 -21.28
CA ARG A 27 5.09 -17.13 -19.82
C ARG A 27 6.46 -16.56 -19.51
N GLN A 28 6.54 -15.24 -19.68
CA GLN A 28 7.60 -14.38 -19.22
C GLN A 28 7.83 -14.80 -17.77
N GLY A 29 8.94 -15.50 -17.53
CA GLY A 29 9.39 -15.75 -16.17
C GLY A 29 9.30 -14.40 -15.47
N GLN A 30 8.59 -14.36 -14.35
CA GLN A 30 8.68 -13.23 -13.46
C GLN A 30 10.16 -13.14 -13.08
N THR A 31 10.91 -12.33 -13.80
CA THR A 31 12.22 -11.87 -13.37
C THR A 31 11.92 -11.12 -12.09
N LYS A 32 12.18 -11.76 -10.95
CA LYS A 32 12.29 -11.07 -9.68
C LYS A 32 13.33 -10.00 -9.90
N LEU A 33 12.87 -8.76 -10.12
CA LEU A 33 13.73 -7.58 -10.05
C LEU A 33 14.29 -7.59 -8.64
N ASN A 34 15.55 -7.99 -8.55
CA ASN A 34 16.28 -7.96 -7.31
C ASN A 34 16.35 -6.49 -6.90
N SER A 35 15.90 -6.17 -5.69
CA SER A 35 15.65 -4.83 -5.15
C SER A 35 16.91 -3.97 -4.97
N THR A 36 17.99 -4.27 -5.68
CA THR A 36 19.32 -3.69 -5.51
C THR A 36 19.88 -3.04 -6.76
N GLY A 37 19.15 -3.02 -7.89
CA GLY A 37 19.59 -2.20 -9.03
C GLY A 37 18.77 -2.41 -10.30
N SER A 38 17.95 -1.42 -10.64
CA SER A 38 17.39 -1.30 -11.99
C SER A 38 18.51 -0.97 -13.00
N PRO A 39 18.51 -1.52 -14.23
CA PRO A 39 19.59 -1.34 -15.22
C PRO A 39 19.80 0.12 -15.69
N LEU A 40 18.92 1.05 -15.31
CA LEU A 40 19.03 2.48 -15.60
C LEU A 40 19.62 3.30 -14.43
N GLY A 41 20.11 2.65 -13.37
CA GLY A 41 20.60 3.34 -12.17
C GLY A 41 19.49 4.04 -11.37
N ILE A 42 18.24 3.86 -11.77
CA ILE A 42 17.07 4.31 -11.01
C ILE A 42 16.93 3.35 -9.83
N SER A 43 17.40 3.76 -8.66
CA SER A 43 17.23 2.99 -7.45
C SER A 43 15.74 2.86 -7.10
N ASP A 44 15.30 1.64 -6.81
CA ASP A 44 13.96 1.38 -6.24
C ASP A 44 13.78 2.01 -4.85
N THR A 45 14.86 2.54 -4.25
CA THR A 45 14.81 3.31 -3.00
C THR A 45 14.39 4.77 -3.20
N ASN A 46 14.30 5.26 -4.44
CA ASN A 46 13.81 6.62 -4.69
C ASN A 46 12.28 6.68 -4.47
N PRO A 47 11.79 7.35 -3.41
CA PRO A 47 10.35 7.40 -3.08
C PRO A 47 9.52 8.18 -4.12
N ASN A 48 10.20 8.90 -5.01
CA ASN A 48 9.61 9.66 -6.12
C ASN A 48 9.74 8.93 -7.46
N ASN A 49 10.20 7.68 -7.50
CA ASN A 49 10.27 6.91 -8.74
C ASN A 49 8.85 6.59 -9.25
N PRO A 50 8.42 7.11 -10.41
CA PRO A 50 7.09 6.83 -10.96
C PRO A 50 6.95 5.38 -11.46
N LEU A 51 8.06 4.66 -11.63
CA LEU A 51 8.11 3.26 -12.04
C LEU A 51 8.34 2.30 -10.86
N GLY A 52 8.48 2.83 -9.64
CA GLY A 52 8.68 2.04 -8.45
C GLY A 52 7.41 1.25 -8.11
N SER A 53 7.54 -0.07 -7.96
CA SER A 53 6.47 -0.93 -7.41
C SER A 53 6.33 -0.79 -5.89
N SER A 54 7.18 0.00 -5.25
CA SER A 54 7.04 0.37 -3.85
C SER A 54 5.80 1.26 -3.70
N TYR A 55 4.70 0.61 -3.32
CA TYR A 55 3.60 1.29 -2.65
C TYR A 55 4.21 2.24 -1.60
N ARG A 56 3.74 3.48 -1.54
CA ARG A 56 4.14 4.42 -0.49
C ARG A 56 3.66 3.86 0.85
N THR A 57 4.49 3.04 1.50
CA THR A 57 4.20 2.47 2.81
C THR A 57 4.56 3.51 3.85
N TYR A 58 3.55 4.15 4.41
CA TYR A 58 3.68 5.08 5.53
C TYR A 58 3.79 4.35 6.88
N GLU A 59 4.00 3.03 6.88
CA GLU A 59 3.93 2.18 8.07
C GLU A 59 4.95 2.61 9.14
N ALA A 60 6.20 2.84 8.75
CA ALA A 60 7.22 3.31 9.68
C ALA A 60 6.85 4.66 10.31
N ASP A 61 6.30 5.59 9.53
CA ASP A 61 5.86 6.89 10.03
C ASP A 61 4.64 6.73 10.98
N VAL A 62 3.70 5.86 10.63
CA VAL A 62 2.55 5.52 11.48
C VAL A 62 3.00 4.92 12.81
N ASP A 63 4.03 4.09 12.81
CA ASP A 63 4.57 3.48 14.03
C ASP A 63 5.29 4.50 14.91
N VAL A 64 6.01 5.45 14.33
CA VAL A 64 6.59 6.58 15.07
C VAL A 64 5.49 7.40 15.73
N MET A 65 4.44 7.77 14.98
CA MET A 65 3.31 8.54 15.52
C MET A 65 2.57 7.77 16.62
N ARG A 66 2.33 6.48 16.43
CA ARG A 66 1.70 5.61 17.43
C ARG A 66 2.53 5.52 18.70
N THR A 67 3.85 5.40 18.56
CA THR A 67 4.78 5.35 19.69
C THR A 67 4.76 6.66 20.47
N ALA A 68 4.81 7.81 19.78
CA ALA A 68 4.71 9.12 20.41
C ALA A 68 3.38 9.28 21.17
N LEU A 69 2.25 8.94 20.55
CA LEU A 69 0.94 8.99 21.20
C LEU A 69 0.89 8.11 22.45
N SER A 70 1.38 6.87 22.39
CA SER A 70 1.38 5.96 23.55
C SER A 70 2.28 6.44 24.69
N ARG A 71 3.38 7.14 24.37
CA ARG A 71 4.31 7.71 25.36
C ARG A 71 3.70 8.89 26.11
N HIS A 72 3.06 9.81 25.39
CA HIS A 72 2.48 11.03 25.98
C HIS A 72 1.09 10.80 26.59
N TYR A 73 0.30 9.91 25.99
CA TYR A 73 -1.10 9.67 26.35
C TYR A 73 -1.38 8.17 26.55
N PRO A 74 -0.79 7.53 27.57
CA PRO A 74 -0.93 6.08 27.80
C PRO A 74 -2.37 5.64 28.12
N ASN A 75 -3.22 6.57 28.57
CA ASN A 75 -4.61 6.31 28.94
C ASN A 75 -5.59 6.54 27.78
N MET A 76 -5.10 6.83 26.58
CA MET A 76 -5.91 7.02 25.38
C MET A 76 -5.75 5.86 24.42
N THR A 77 -6.83 5.50 23.72
CA THR A 77 -6.78 4.46 22.69
C THR A 77 -6.65 5.10 21.31
N VAL A 78 -5.70 4.61 20.51
CA VAL A 78 -5.56 5.04 19.11
C VAL A 78 -6.49 4.18 18.25
N ASN A 79 -7.57 4.79 17.74
CA ASN A 79 -8.54 4.09 16.89
C ASN A 79 -8.04 3.97 15.45
N ALA A 80 -7.48 5.05 14.91
CA ALA A 80 -6.95 5.06 13.54
C ALA A 80 -5.90 6.15 13.35
N ILE A 81 -4.91 5.87 12.52
CA ILE A 81 -3.99 6.85 11.95
C ILE A 81 -4.05 6.69 10.43
N ARG A 82 -4.49 7.73 9.72
CA ARG A 82 -4.59 7.73 8.26
C ARG A 82 -3.65 8.77 7.69
N VAL A 83 -2.73 8.35 6.83
CA VAL A 83 -1.74 9.22 6.19
C VAL A 83 -2.10 9.39 4.72
N ASN A 84 -2.16 10.63 4.25
CA ASN A 84 -2.37 10.97 2.85
C ASN A 84 -1.42 12.10 2.44
N GLY A 85 -0.28 11.73 1.84
CA GLY A 85 0.75 12.69 1.49
C GLY A 85 1.35 13.33 2.73
N THR A 86 1.22 14.65 2.86
CA THR A 86 1.66 15.43 4.04
C THR A 86 0.56 15.56 5.09
N LYS A 87 -0.65 15.05 4.85
CA LYS A 87 -1.78 15.19 5.77
C LYS A 87 -1.97 13.93 6.59
N VAL A 88 -2.11 14.08 7.89
CA VAL A 88 -2.37 12.97 8.82
C VAL A 88 -3.68 13.22 9.54
N HIS A 89 -4.54 12.21 9.59
CA HIS A 89 -5.73 12.20 10.42
C HIS A 89 -5.61 11.14 11.51
N ILE A 90 -5.69 11.58 12.76
CA ILE A 90 -5.57 10.74 13.96
C ILE A 90 -6.92 10.71 14.66
N GLN A 91 -7.43 9.52 14.92
CA GLN A 91 -8.64 9.28 15.69
C GLN A 91 -8.24 8.65 17.02
N LEU A 92 -8.55 9.34 18.12
CA LEU A 92 -8.29 8.88 19.47
C LEU A 92 -9.59 8.69 20.24
N GLN A 93 -9.56 7.80 21.22
CA GLN A 93 -10.59 7.63 22.21
C GLN A 93 -10.05 8.05 23.58
N ALA A 94 -10.74 8.98 24.22
CA ALA A 94 -10.44 9.44 25.57
C ALA A 94 -11.06 8.48 26.62
N LEU A 95 -10.81 8.76 27.90
CA LEU A 95 -11.45 8.06 28.99
C LEU A 95 -12.95 8.40 29.08
N ALA A 96 -13.75 7.50 29.64
CA ALA A 96 -15.14 7.76 29.92
C ALA A 96 -15.30 8.96 30.86
N GLY A 97 -16.28 9.84 30.57
CA GLY A 97 -16.57 11.01 31.39
C GLY A 97 -15.68 12.24 31.12
N THR A 98 -14.78 12.20 30.13
CA THR A 98 -14.07 13.42 29.69
C THR A 98 -15.07 14.43 29.11
N SER A 99 -15.03 15.66 29.61
CA SER A 99 -15.94 16.72 29.16
C SER A 99 -15.58 17.23 27.76
N GLU A 100 -16.55 17.76 27.01
CA GLU A 100 -16.30 18.34 25.68
C GLU A 100 -15.27 19.47 25.68
N ARG A 101 -15.13 20.18 26.80
CA ARG A 101 -14.11 21.23 26.95
C ARG A 101 -12.72 20.61 27.04
N GLU A 102 -12.57 19.59 27.87
CA GLU A 102 -11.30 18.86 28.02
C GLU A 102 -10.92 18.15 26.72
N LEU A 103 -11.88 17.55 26.01
CA LEU A 103 -11.63 16.92 24.71
C LEU A 103 -11.02 17.91 23.71
N ARG A 104 -11.56 19.12 23.60
CA ARG A 104 -11.01 20.16 22.72
C ARG A 104 -9.62 20.62 23.14
N SER A 105 -9.39 20.79 24.44
CA SER A 105 -8.06 21.13 24.95
C SER A 105 -7.03 20.02 24.64
N LEU A 106 -7.43 18.76 24.80
CA LEU A 106 -6.61 17.61 24.43
C LEU A 106 -6.35 17.55 22.91
N GLU A 107 -7.34 17.83 22.07
CA GLU A 107 -7.16 17.87 20.62
C GLU A 107 -6.06 18.85 20.22
N GLU A 108 -6.11 20.07 20.73
CA GLU A 108 -5.09 21.08 20.47
C GLU A 108 -3.71 20.69 21.02
N GLU A 109 -3.67 20.06 22.20
CA GLU A 109 -2.44 19.59 22.81
C GLU A 109 -1.77 18.49 22.00
N VAL A 110 -2.54 17.49 21.56
CA VAL A 110 -2.05 16.41 20.71
C VAL A 110 -1.55 16.98 19.38
N VAL A 111 -2.26 17.94 18.78
CA VAL A 111 -1.80 18.60 17.54
C VAL A 111 -0.44 19.29 17.75
N ARG A 112 -0.24 20.02 18.85
CA ARG A 112 1.04 20.66 19.18
C ARG A 112 2.15 19.65 19.42
N MET A 113 1.86 18.58 20.15
CA MET A 113 2.81 17.49 20.39
C MET A 113 3.24 16.86 19.06
N MET A 114 2.28 16.53 18.20
CA MET A 114 2.55 15.94 16.89
C MET A 114 3.33 16.86 15.95
N ALA A 115 3.16 18.19 16.07
CA ALA A 115 3.99 19.14 15.33
C ALA A 115 5.47 19.09 15.73
N THR A 116 5.78 18.63 16.95
CA THR A 116 7.16 18.46 17.44
C THR A 116 7.71 17.07 17.10
N GLU A 117 6.92 16.02 17.34
CA GLU A 117 7.34 14.63 17.14
C GLU A 117 7.34 14.22 15.66
N SER A 118 6.49 14.85 14.83
CA SER A 118 6.33 14.53 13.41
C SER A 118 6.15 15.79 12.55
N PRO A 119 7.17 16.67 12.47
CA PRO A 119 7.05 18.01 11.88
C PRO A 119 6.79 18.00 10.37
N ARG A 120 6.98 16.86 9.69
CA ARG A 120 6.69 16.69 8.26
C ARG A 120 5.19 16.73 7.94
N TYR A 121 4.32 16.45 8.92
CA TYR A 121 2.91 16.20 8.68
C TYR A 121 2.00 17.29 9.23
N GLU A 122 1.05 17.72 8.40
CA GLU A 122 -0.12 18.50 8.80
C GLU A 122 -1.11 17.57 9.53
N THR A 123 -1.13 17.64 10.85
CA THR A 123 -1.91 16.72 11.69
C THR A 123 -3.27 17.30 12.04
N ARG A 124 -4.33 16.51 11.79
CA ARG A 124 -5.68 16.74 12.30
C ARG A 124 -6.07 15.63 13.26
N VAL A 125 -6.42 15.99 14.49
CA VAL A 125 -6.83 15.06 15.53
C VAL A 125 -8.34 15.15 15.73
N THR A 126 -8.97 14.01 16.00
CA THR A 126 -10.34 13.95 16.51
C THR A 126 -10.37 13.02 17.70
N ILE A 127 -10.88 13.50 18.82
CA ILE A 127 -10.97 12.74 20.06
C ILE A 127 -12.43 12.52 20.41
N THR A 128 -12.79 11.26 20.64
CA THR A 128 -14.15 10.87 21.02
C THR A 128 -14.16 10.30 22.43
N ALA A 129 -15.22 10.60 23.18
CA ALA A 129 -15.51 9.88 24.42
C ALA A 129 -16.24 8.57 24.10
N PRO A 130 -15.99 7.50 24.87
CA PRO A 130 -16.72 6.23 24.77
C PRO A 130 -18.19 6.36 25.18
#